data_AF-A0A1G0NFE4-F1
#
_entry.id   AF-A0A1G0NFE4-F1
#
_cell.length_a   1.000
_cell.length_b   1.000
_cell.length_c   1.000
_cell.angle_alpha   90.00
_cell.angle_beta   90.00
_cell.angle_gamma   90.00
#
_symmetry.space_group_name_H-M   'P 1'
#
loop_
_entity.id
_entity.type
_entity.pdbx_description
1 polymer ?
#
loop_
_entity_poly.entity_id
_entity_poly.type
_entity_poly.pdbx_seq_one_letter_code
_entity_poly.pdbx_strand_id
1 'polypeptide(L)'
;MNKKFIASAIAGLGLAASGSASAIVVGGVDFGAAGLLSHLETTTVAETFISGNGQQLLGYGQVNTVNGNLFYGSGSDRLYFVFDQYVSNDYTFTTVDFSAGQVRVYLMPTFNLLAQDSATNFGLIDTGTPWAVLEGHGLFGTTDTLASNGQFTGDVISFSGAGLLDVVGGEADVVAFLDSDGIGDGAGGFADIAITTSGDNAVLNPFDNTDGCTTGDAVEGQWCIAGSADLRGLTTVPEPGVLALVGLGLLGMGVSLRKRKSA
;
A
#
# COMPACT_ATOMS: atom_id res chain seq x y z
N MET A 1 39.37 -60.86 -4.52
CA MET A 1 40.10 -59.83 -3.74
C MET A 1 39.47 -58.48 -4.07
N ASN A 2 38.69 -57.95 -3.14
CA ASN A 2 37.86 -56.75 -3.32
C ASN A 2 38.71 -55.48 -3.50
N LYS A 3 38.35 -54.63 -4.48
CA LYS A 3 38.74 -53.21 -4.50
C LYS A 3 37.49 -52.34 -4.45
N LYS A 4 37.57 -51.39 -3.55
CA LYS A 4 36.54 -50.52 -2.98
C LYS A 4 36.44 -49.19 -3.74
N PHE A 5 35.22 -48.61 -3.71
CA PHE A 5 34.84 -47.18 -3.83
C PHE A 5 35.21 -46.39 -5.11
N ILE A 6 34.20 -45.81 -5.76
CA ILE A 6 34.03 -44.37 -6.09
C ILE A 6 32.74 -44.23 -6.91
N ALA A 7 31.71 -43.58 -6.36
CA ALA A 7 30.77 -42.68 -7.07
C ALA A 7 29.66 -42.16 -6.12
N SER A 8 30.04 -41.73 -4.92
CA SER A 8 29.23 -40.84 -4.08
C SER A 8 29.73 -39.41 -4.28
N ALA A 9 29.33 -38.75 -5.37
CA ALA A 9 29.73 -37.35 -5.63
C ALA A 9 28.75 -36.55 -6.52
N ILE A 10 27.47 -36.93 -6.62
CA ILE A 10 26.47 -36.13 -7.37
C ILE A 10 25.33 -35.62 -6.46
N ALA A 11 25.13 -36.18 -5.27
CA ALA A 11 24.12 -35.70 -4.33
C ALA A 11 24.55 -34.47 -3.49
N GLY A 12 25.72 -33.86 -3.78
CA GLY A 12 26.31 -32.78 -2.99
C GLY A 12 26.21 -31.37 -3.57
N LEU A 13 25.70 -31.20 -4.80
CA LEU A 13 25.56 -29.88 -5.44
C LEU A 13 24.12 -29.39 -5.53
N GLY A 14 23.14 -30.20 -5.11
CA GLY A 14 21.71 -29.85 -5.16
C GLY A 14 21.16 -29.15 -3.91
N LEU A 15 21.97 -28.91 -2.87
CA LEU A 15 21.51 -28.35 -1.58
C LEU A 15 22.09 -26.97 -1.26
N ALA A 16 22.85 -26.36 -2.17
CA ALA A 16 23.39 -25.00 -2.01
C ALA A 16 22.55 -23.92 -2.72
N ALA A 17 21.34 -24.24 -3.17
CA ALA A 17 20.39 -23.28 -3.74
C ALA A 17 19.16 -23.08 -2.85
N SER A 18 19.23 -23.46 -1.57
CA SER A 18 18.38 -22.84 -0.54
C SER A 18 18.91 -21.43 -0.30
N GLY A 19 18.78 -20.56 -1.29
CA GLY A 19 18.95 -19.14 -1.08
C GLY A 19 17.94 -18.74 -0.02
N SER A 20 18.42 -18.18 1.09
CA SER A 20 17.59 -17.39 2.00
C SER A 20 16.72 -16.51 1.10
N ALA A 21 15.39 -16.56 1.25
CA ALA A 21 14.52 -15.67 0.50
C ALA A 21 15.02 -14.25 0.76
N SER A 22 15.64 -13.66 -0.26
CA SER A 22 16.17 -12.30 -0.17
C SER A 22 14.98 -11.40 0.08
N ALA A 23 15.13 -10.46 1.01
CA ALA A 23 14.19 -9.36 1.16
C ALA A 23 13.94 -8.71 -0.21
N ILE A 24 12.66 -8.51 -0.55
CA ILE A 24 12.27 -7.77 -1.74
C ILE A 24 12.24 -6.30 -1.33
N VAL A 25 13.24 -5.55 -1.77
CA VAL A 25 13.36 -4.12 -1.51
C VAL A 25 13.04 -3.37 -2.79
N VAL A 26 12.00 -2.53 -2.75
CA VAL A 26 11.50 -1.77 -3.90
C VAL A 26 11.36 -0.31 -3.50
N GLY A 27 11.98 0.61 -4.25
CA GLY A 27 11.98 2.04 -3.93
C GLY A 27 12.44 2.35 -2.49
N GLY A 28 13.42 1.61 -1.98
CA GLY A 28 13.93 1.78 -0.60
C GLY A 28 13.06 1.21 0.52
N VAL A 29 11.97 0.51 0.19
CA VAL A 29 11.05 -0.14 1.14
C VAL A 29 11.20 -1.66 1.08
N ASP A 30 11.43 -2.27 2.24
CA ASP A 30 11.57 -3.72 2.43
C ASP A 30 10.20 -4.38 2.69
N PHE A 31 9.73 -5.14 1.70
CA PHE A 31 8.51 -5.96 1.76
C PHE A 31 8.74 -7.37 2.33
N GLY A 32 9.97 -7.69 2.72
CA GLY A 32 10.37 -8.98 3.25
C GLY A 32 10.36 -10.08 2.18
N ALA A 33 10.30 -11.33 2.65
CA ALA A 33 10.30 -12.53 1.80
C ALA A 33 8.90 -12.91 1.27
N ALA A 34 7.84 -12.20 1.68
CA ALA A 34 6.44 -12.56 1.44
C ALA A 34 5.91 -12.10 0.07
N GLY A 35 6.78 -11.94 -0.94
CA GLY A 35 6.59 -11.15 -2.16
C GLY A 35 5.33 -11.31 -3.01
N LEU A 36 4.43 -12.24 -2.72
CA LEU A 36 3.14 -12.36 -3.41
C LEU A 36 2.01 -11.55 -2.77
N LEU A 37 2.19 -11.05 -1.54
CA LEU A 37 1.24 -10.20 -0.84
C LEU A 37 1.97 -8.95 -0.33
N SER A 38 1.46 -7.76 -0.67
CA SER A 38 1.87 -6.50 -0.04
C SER A 38 0.77 -6.01 0.89
N HIS A 39 1.16 -5.70 2.11
CA HIS A 39 0.31 -5.06 3.09
C HIS A 39 1.04 -3.81 3.56
N LEU A 40 0.49 -2.65 3.24
CA LEU A 40 0.88 -1.38 3.83
C LEU A 40 -0.12 -1.09 4.94
N GLU A 41 0.28 -1.31 6.18
CA GLU A 41 -0.56 -1.12 7.35
C GLU A 41 -0.40 0.32 7.84
N THR A 42 -1.50 1.06 7.83
CA THR A 42 -1.50 2.51 8.06
C THR A 42 -2.15 2.86 9.38
N THR A 43 -1.38 3.45 10.27
CA THR A 43 -1.89 3.80 11.60
C THR A 43 -1.47 5.20 11.94
N THR A 44 -2.11 6.16 11.27
CA THR A 44 -2.62 7.43 11.81
C THR A 44 -3.10 8.17 10.58
N VAL A 45 -4.40 8.37 10.48
CA VAL A 45 -5.01 9.21 9.47
C VAL A 45 -5.62 10.40 10.19
N ALA A 46 -5.32 11.62 9.75
CA ALA A 46 -6.17 12.76 10.05
C ALA A 46 -6.94 13.12 8.77
N GLU A 47 -8.22 13.46 8.91
CA GLU A 47 -9.10 13.75 7.77
C GLU A 47 -9.98 14.97 8.04
N THR A 48 -10.36 15.64 6.97
CA THR A 48 -11.30 16.75 7.03
C THR A 48 -12.74 16.29 7.13
N PHE A 49 -13.56 17.07 7.83
CA PHE A 49 -14.99 16.85 7.94
C PHE A 49 -15.73 17.16 6.63
N ILE A 50 -16.75 16.34 6.36
CA ILE A 50 -17.76 16.57 5.33
C ILE A 50 -19.16 16.49 5.95
N SER A 51 -20.08 17.31 5.46
CA SER A 51 -21.47 17.46 5.89
C SER A 51 -22.48 17.43 4.76
N GLY A 52 -22.05 17.16 3.52
CA GLY A 52 -22.93 17.09 2.36
C GLY A 52 -22.23 16.61 1.10
N ASN A 53 -22.99 16.58 0.00
CA ASN A 53 -22.51 16.20 -1.33
C ASN A 53 -21.69 17.31 -1.99
N GLY A 54 -20.74 16.91 -2.83
CA GLY A 54 -19.88 17.81 -3.63
C GLY A 54 -18.72 18.40 -2.85
N GLN A 55 -18.50 17.96 -1.62
CA GLN A 55 -17.41 18.41 -0.76
C GLN A 55 -16.17 17.57 -0.97
N GLN A 56 -15.00 18.17 -0.74
CA GLN A 56 -13.74 17.46 -0.88
C GLN A 56 -13.29 16.88 0.45
N LEU A 57 -13.01 15.59 0.45
CA LEU A 57 -12.31 14.92 1.53
C LEU A 57 -10.80 14.96 1.23
N LEU A 58 -10.04 15.42 2.19
CA LEU A 58 -8.59 15.34 2.17
C LEU A 58 -8.07 14.86 3.53
N GLY A 59 -6.88 14.26 3.51
CA GLY A 59 -6.25 13.74 4.70
C GLY A 59 -4.79 13.39 4.50
N TYR A 60 -4.15 12.98 5.58
CA TYR A 60 -2.75 12.53 5.56
C TYR A 60 -2.51 11.48 6.63
N GLY A 61 -1.38 10.78 6.50
CA GLY A 61 -0.97 9.84 7.51
C GLY A 61 0.42 9.25 7.32
N GLN A 62 0.71 8.25 8.15
CA GLN A 62 1.96 7.49 8.15
C GLN A 62 1.67 5.99 8.06
N VAL A 63 2.42 5.29 7.21
CA VAL A 63 2.45 3.83 7.20
C VAL A 63 3.31 3.37 8.37
N ASN A 64 2.74 2.60 9.28
CA ASN A 64 3.49 2.18 10.47
C ASN A 64 4.23 0.87 10.25
N THR A 65 3.64 -0.05 9.49
CA THR A 65 4.30 -1.29 9.11
C THR A 65 4.06 -1.60 7.64
N VAL A 66 5.03 -2.32 7.05
CA VAL A 66 4.88 -2.96 5.76
C VAL A 66 5.07 -4.44 5.98
N ASN A 67 4.06 -5.25 5.71
CA ASN A 67 4.05 -6.69 6.00
C ASN A 67 4.45 -7.00 7.47
N GLY A 68 4.00 -6.18 8.41
CA GLY A 68 4.35 -6.28 9.83
C GLY A 68 5.78 -5.86 10.19
N ASN A 69 6.60 -5.41 9.24
CA ASN A 69 7.93 -4.86 9.49
C ASN A 69 7.84 -3.38 9.90
N LEU A 70 8.35 -3.01 11.08
CA LEU A 70 8.42 -1.62 11.57
C LEU A 70 9.62 -0.82 11.02
N PHE A 71 10.58 -1.52 10.43
CA PHE A 71 11.84 -0.99 9.91
C PHE A 71 11.94 -1.24 8.42
N TYR A 72 10.84 -1.00 7.71
CA TYR A 72 10.74 -1.24 6.27
C TYR A 72 11.56 -0.23 5.44
N GLY A 73 11.71 1.02 5.91
CA GLY A 73 12.48 2.05 5.21
C GLY A 73 13.97 2.01 5.54
N SER A 74 14.80 2.58 4.68
CA SER A 74 16.22 2.77 4.97
C SER A 74 16.45 3.72 6.15
N GLY A 75 17.14 3.24 7.19
CA GLY A 75 17.45 4.06 8.36
C GLY A 75 16.19 4.54 9.09
N SER A 76 16.00 5.86 9.14
CA SER A 76 14.85 6.51 9.80
C SER A 76 13.71 6.86 8.86
N ASP A 77 13.79 6.50 7.58
CA ASP A 77 12.77 6.90 6.61
C ASP A 77 11.49 6.09 6.80
N ARG A 78 10.35 6.74 6.57
CA ARG A 78 9.00 6.17 6.67
C ARG A 78 8.18 6.63 5.47
N LEU A 79 7.20 5.81 5.11
CA LEU A 79 6.19 6.17 4.14
C LEU A 79 5.14 7.05 4.83
N TYR A 80 4.96 8.24 4.29
CA TYR A 80 3.86 9.13 4.57
C TYR A 80 2.95 9.20 3.36
N PHE A 81 1.70 9.57 3.55
CA PHE A 81 0.81 9.79 2.43
C PHE A 81 -0.08 10.99 2.70
N VAL A 82 -0.52 11.61 1.60
CA VAL A 82 -1.68 12.49 1.59
C VAL A 82 -2.72 11.88 0.66
N PHE A 83 -3.97 12.23 0.90
CA PHE A 83 -5.02 11.96 -0.06
C PHE A 83 -5.93 13.18 -0.19
N ASP A 84 -6.44 13.36 -1.39
CA ASP A 84 -7.35 14.44 -1.75
C ASP A 84 -8.20 14.04 -2.96
N GLN A 85 -8.95 14.99 -3.50
CA GLN A 85 -9.79 14.83 -4.71
C GLN A 85 -10.91 13.79 -4.58
N TYR A 86 -11.13 13.24 -3.38
CA TYR A 86 -12.33 12.47 -3.08
C TYR A 86 -13.50 13.43 -2.96
N VAL A 87 -14.48 13.32 -3.85
CA VAL A 87 -15.67 14.18 -3.86
C VAL A 87 -16.85 13.39 -3.34
N SER A 88 -17.47 13.89 -2.27
CA SER A 88 -18.61 13.22 -1.64
C SER A 88 -19.84 13.18 -2.55
N ASN A 89 -20.50 12.03 -2.60
CA ASN A 89 -21.81 11.80 -3.19
C ASN A 89 -22.65 10.89 -2.31
N ASP A 90 -23.95 10.87 -2.58
CA ASP A 90 -24.94 10.06 -1.85
C ASP A 90 -24.85 10.18 -0.30
N TYR A 91 -24.42 11.35 0.18
CA TYR A 91 -24.24 11.65 1.58
C TYR A 91 -25.57 11.58 2.33
N THR A 92 -25.52 10.86 3.44
CA THR A 92 -26.48 10.89 4.52
C THR A 92 -25.74 11.00 5.85
N PHE A 93 -26.45 11.15 6.96
CA PHE A 93 -25.83 11.13 8.28
C PHE A 93 -25.22 9.76 8.65
N THR A 94 -25.47 8.72 7.85
CA THR A 94 -25.02 7.35 8.13
C THR A 94 -24.19 6.69 7.04
N THR A 95 -24.18 7.27 5.84
CA THR A 95 -23.48 6.73 4.67
C THR A 95 -22.92 7.88 3.85
N VAL A 96 -21.79 7.64 3.20
CA VAL A 96 -21.27 8.54 2.19
C VAL A 96 -20.43 7.74 1.21
N ASP A 97 -20.64 8.00 -0.07
CA ASP A 97 -19.80 7.51 -1.13
C ASP A 97 -18.93 8.65 -1.64
N PHE A 98 -17.80 8.32 -2.25
CA PHE A 98 -16.91 9.28 -2.88
C PHE A 98 -16.56 8.81 -4.27
N SER A 99 -16.41 9.77 -5.18
CA SER A 99 -15.88 9.56 -6.51
C SER A 99 -14.49 10.17 -6.66
N ALA A 100 -13.76 9.73 -7.68
CA ALA A 100 -12.37 10.11 -7.96
C ALA A 100 -11.43 9.75 -6.79
N GLY A 101 -10.63 10.70 -6.32
CA GLY A 101 -9.68 10.46 -5.23
C GLY A 101 -8.29 10.05 -5.70
N GLN A 102 -7.29 10.60 -5.02
CA GLN A 102 -5.90 10.28 -5.22
C GLN A 102 -5.21 10.12 -3.87
N VAL A 103 -4.34 9.12 -3.75
CA VAL A 103 -3.44 8.91 -2.62
C VAL A 103 -2.01 9.03 -3.12
N ARG A 104 -1.27 10.01 -2.63
CA ARG A 104 0.15 10.18 -2.94
C ARG A 104 0.97 9.75 -1.75
N VAL A 105 1.90 8.82 -1.98
CA VAL A 105 2.75 8.22 -0.96
C VAL A 105 4.18 8.70 -1.15
N TYR A 106 4.88 9.01 -0.07
CA TYR A 106 6.22 9.61 -0.07
C TYR A 106 7.11 8.88 0.93
N LEU A 107 8.33 8.53 0.51
CA LEU A 107 9.37 8.04 1.42
C LEU A 107 10.19 9.22 1.94
N MET A 108 10.11 9.48 3.25
CA MET A 108 10.71 10.67 3.87
C MET A 108 11.31 10.35 5.24
N PRO A 109 12.26 11.15 5.75
CA PRO A 109 12.73 11.02 7.13
C PRO A 109 11.57 11.11 8.13
N THR A 110 11.56 10.24 9.15
CA THR A 110 10.49 10.24 10.16
C THR A 110 10.38 11.58 10.90
N PHE A 111 9.14 12.03 11.11
CA PHE A 111 8.79 13.14 11.97
C PHE A 111 7.48 12.87 12.71
N ASN A 112 7.24 13.60 13.80
CA ASN A 112 6.06 13.42 14.63
C ASN A 112 4.87 14.23 14.08
N LEU A 113 3.82 13.54 13.62
CA LEU A 113 2.59 14.17 13.15
C LEU A 113 1.83 14.95 14.25
N LEU A 114 2.11 14.67 15.52
CA LEU A 114 1.53 15.39 16.67
C LEU A 114 2.45 16.49 17.21
N ALA A 115 3.29 17.10 16.37
CA ALA A 115 4.14 18.23 16.74
C ALA A 115 3.69 19.57 16.13
N GLN A 116 2.67 19.54 15.25
CA GLN A 116 2.15 20.68 14.50
C GLN A 116 0.71 20.42 14.04
N ASP A 117 0.07 21.44 13.47
CA ASP A 117 -1.29 21.32 12.93
C ASP A 117 -1.34 20.45 11.66
N SER A 118 -2.52 19.92 11.40
CA SER A 118 -2.81 18.99 10.31
C SER A 118 -2.62 19.61 8.92
N ALA A 119 -2.92 20.90 8.73
CA ALA A 119 -2.68 21.56 7.46
C ALA A 119 -1.17 21.69 7.18
N THR A 120 -0.36 21.98 8.20
CA THR A 120 1.10 21.99 8.10
C THR A 120 1.67 20.59 7.83
N ASN A 121 1.13 19.53 8.46
CA ASN A 121 1.52 18.15 8.15
C ASN A 121 1.23 17.77 6.70
N PHE A 122 0.01 18.02 6.24
CA PHE A 122 -0.40 17.77 4.85
C PHE A 122 0.56 18.48 3.87
N GLY A 123 0.76 19.79 4.08
CA GLY A 123 1.63 20.59 3.22
C GLY A 123 3.10 20.12 3.24
N LEU A 124 3.61 19.68 4.39
CA LEU A 124 4.97 19.14 4.50
C LEU A 124 5.15 17.85 3.70
N ILE A 125 4.21 16.91 3.83
CA ILE A 125 4.25 15.61 3.14
C ILE A 125 4.13 15.82 1.62
N ASP A 126 3.21 16.68 1.18
CA ASP A 126 2.90 16.92 -0.24
C ASP A 126 3.99 17.71 -1.00
N THR A 127 5.11 18.07 -0.35
CA THR A 127 6.24 18.75 -1.01
C THR A 127 7.22 17.80 -1.73
N GLY A 128 7.15 16.50 -1.44
CA GLY A 128 8.12 15.52 -1.93
C GLY A 128 7.92 15.09 -3.38
N THR A 129 8.82 14.22 -3.85
CA THR A 129 8.56 13.41 -5.05
C THR A 129 7.79 12.16 -4.60
N PRO A 130 6.63 11.83 -5.20
CA PRO A 130 5.88 10.65 -4.81
C PRO A 130 6.67 9.36 -5.05
N TRP A 131 6.71 8.51 -4.04
CA TRP A 131 7.16 7.11 -4.10
C TRP A 131 6.15 6.26 -4.89
N ALA A 132 4.85 6.45 -4.60
CA ALA A 132 3.74 5.90 -5.37
C ALA A 132 2.60 6.93 -5.47
N VAL A 133 1.85 6.89 -6.57
CA VAL A 133 0.61 7.63 -6.77
C VAL A 133 -0.47 6.61 -7.08
N LEU A 134 -1.51 6.62 -6.25
CA LEU A 134 -2.67 5.74 -6.36
C LEU A 134 -3.91 6.58 -6.69
N GLU A 135 -4.76 6.10 -7.57
CA GLU A 135 -6.05 6.72 -7.90
C GLU A 135 -7.21 5.81 -7.52
N GLY A 136 -8.36 6.39 -7.19
CA GLY A 136 -9.55 5.65 -6.85
C GLY A 136 -10.04 4.78 -8.02
N HIS A 137 -10.20 3.48 -7.76
CA HIS A 137 -10.77 2.53 -8.70
C HIS A 137 -12.28 2.38 -8.48
N GLY A 138 -13.06 2.36 -9.57
CA GLY A 138 -14.52 2.26 -9.51
C GLY A 138 -15.01 0.96 -8.87
N LEU A 139 -15.85 1.05 -7.85
CA LEU A 139 -16.42 -0.08 -7.14
C LEU A 139 -17.58 -0.68 -7.93
N PHE A 140 -17.59 -1.99 -8.14
CA PHE A 140 -18.69 -2.69 -8.83
C PHE A 140 -19.06 -2.08 -10.20
N GLY A 141 -18.07 -1.51 -10.91
CA GLY A 141 -18.26 -0.85 -12.19
C GLY A 141 -19.00 0.50 -12.11
N THR A 142 -19.10 1.11 -10.93
CA THR A 142 -19.59 2.47 -10.73
C THR A 142 -18.45 3.50 -10.77
N THR A 143 -18.79 4.78 -10.61
CA THR A 143 -17.83 5.88 -10.47
C THR A 143 -17.39 6.12 -9.03
N ASP A 144 -17.99 5.41 -8.07
CA ASP A 144 -17.66 5.53 -6.65
C ASP A 144 -16.38 4.73 -6.41
N THR A 145 -15.43 5.32 -5.72
CA THR A 145 -14.09 4.77 -5.50
C THR A 145 -13.84 4.43 -4.02
N LEU A 146 -14.62 5.05 -3.14
CA LEU A 146 -14.58 4.84 -1.69
C LEU A 146 -16.01 4.93 -1.15
N ALA A 147 -16.40 3.96 -0.33
CA ALA A 147 -17.69 3.94 0.35
C ALA A 147 -17.46 3.91 1.86
N SER A 148 -18.27 4.67 2.62
CA SER A 148 -18.16 4.75 4.07
C SER A 148 -19.52 4.64 4.75
N ASN A 149 -19.54 3.95 5.89
CA ASN A 149 -20.72 3.71 6.70
C ASN A 149 -20.41 4.05 8.16
N GLY A 150 -21.32 4.77 8.83
CA GLY A 150 -21.05 5.26 10.17
C GLY A 150 -22.07 6.24 10.73
N GLN A 151 -21.57 7.18 11.53
CA GLN A 151 -22.21 8.43 11.92
C GLN A 151 -21.31 9.56 11.39
N PHE A 152 -21.90 10.50 10.67
CA PHE A 152 -21.18 11.63 10.05
C PHE A 152 -21.69 12.97 10.54
N THR A 153 -22.20 13.00 11.78
CA THR A 153 -22.67 14.24 12.39
C THR A 153 -21.49 14.96 13.01
N GLY A 154 -21.40 16.29 12.94
CA GLY A 154 -20.32 17.03 13.60
C GLY A 154 -20.29 16.89 15.14
N ASP A 155 -21.33 16.29 15.73
CA ASP A 155 -21.39 15.95 17.17
C ASP A 155 -20.75 14.59 17.42
N VAL A 156 -21.14 13.58 16.62
CA VAL A 156 -20.58 12.23 16.63
C VAL A 156 -20.14 11.82 15.24
N ILE A 157 -18.84 11.63 15.07
CA ILE A 157 -18.23 11.03 13.89
C ILE A 157 -17.66 9.68 14.29
N SER A 158 -18.09 8.62 13.62
CA SER A 158 -17.50 7.29 13.77
C SER A 158 -17.86 6.45 12.55
N PHE A 159 -16.88 5.91 11.83
CA PHE A 159 -17.14 5.20 10.59
C PHE A 159 -16.16 4.09 10.30
N SER A 160 -16.55 3.26 9.34
CA SER A 160 -15.68 2.35 8.60
C SER A 160 -15.86 2.58 7.09
N GLY A 161 -14.77 2.67 6.36
CA GLY A 161 -14.75 2.82 4.91
C GLY A 161 -14.05 1.66 4.20
N ALA A 162 -14.37 1.49 2.92
CA ALA A 162 -13.72 0.55 2.03
C ALA A 162 -13.68 1.09 0.59
N GLY A 163 -12.57 0.85 -0.10
CA GLY A 163 -12.35 1.30 -1.47
C GLY A 163 -11.34 0.42 -2.20
N LEU A 164 -11.14 0.74 -3.47
CA LEU A 164 -10.14 0.13 -4.33
C LEU A 164 -9.28 1.23 -4.95
N LEU A 165 -8.02 0.94 -5.23
CA LEU A 165 -7.05 1.89 -5.75
C LEU A 165 -6.22 1.25 -6.87
N ASP A 166 -5.93 2.04 -7.90
CA ASP A 166 -5.02 1.72 -9.01
C ASP A 166 -3.71 2.48 -8.87
N VAL A 167 -2.59 1.85 -9.20
CA VAL A 167 -1.26 2.45 -9.17
C VAL A 167 -1.01 3.15 -10.51
N VAL A 168 -1.01 4.48 -10.50
CA VAL A 168 -0.95 5.29 -11.75
C VAL A 168 0.37 6.04 -11.94
N GLY A 169 1.24 6.07 -10.93
CA GLY A 169 2.50 6.80 -11.00
C GLY A 169 3.40 6.64 -9.76
N GLY A 170 4.52 7.35 -9.78
CA GLY A 170 5.57 7.27 -8.75
C GLY A 170 6.90 6.77 -9.32
N GLU A 171 7.71 6.14 -8.48
CA GLU A 171 8.96 5.52 -8.91
C GLU A 171 8.69 4.29 -9.79
N ALA A 172 9.39 4.16 -10.91
CA ALA A 172 9.07 3.14 -11.91
C ALA A 172 9.10 1.69 -11.37
N ASP A 173 10.07 1.36 -10.52
CA ASP A 173 10.18 0.03 -9.92
C ASP A 173 9.06 -0.23 -8.89
N VAL A 174 8.60 0.82 -8.20
CA VAL A 174 7.48 0.75 -7.25
C VAL A 174 6.17 0.54 -7.99
N VAL A 175 5.94 1.33 -9.05
CA VAL A 175 4.76 1.19 -9.91
C VAL A 175 4.68 -0.24 -10.43
N ALA A 176 5.73 -0.73 -11.08
CA ALA A 176 5.74 -2.08 -11.64
C ALA A 176 5.49 -3.17 -10.58
N PHE A 177 5.96 -2.97 -9.35
CA PHE A 177 5.81 -3.94 -8.27
C PHE A 177 4.38 -3.99 -7.69
N LEU A 178 3.74 -2.82 -7.53
CA LEU A 178 2.42 -2.69 -6.94
C LEU A 178 1.28 -2.87 -7.97
N ASP A 179 1.52 -2.53 -9.23
CA ASP A 179 0.60 -2.69 -10.37
C ASP A 179 0.43 -4.18 -10.70
N SER A 180 -0.55 -4.80 -10.06
CA SER A 180 -0.81 -6.24 -10.11
C SER A 180 -2.11 -6.61 -10.80
N ASP A 181 -3.04 -5.67 -10.94
CA ASP A 181 -4.41 -5.91 -11.41
C ASP A 181 -5.03 -7.13 -10.70
N GLY A 182 -4.74 -7.26 -9.40
CA GLY A 182 -4.94 -8.50 -8.66
C GLY A 182 -6.27 -8.61 -7.93
N ILE A 183 -6.94 -7.49 -7.69
CA ILE A 183 -8.10 -7.38 -6.81
C ILE A 183 -9.34 -7.08 -7.65
N GLY A 184 -10.25 -8.05 -7.74
CA GLY A 184 -11.48 -7.86 -8.52
C GLY A 184 -12.42 -6.81 -7.92
N ASP A 185 -12.98 -5.96 -8.77
CA ASP A 185 -13.94 -4.90 -8.43
C ASP A 185 -15.39 -5.41 -8.22
N GLY A 186 -15.64 -6.69 -8.51
CA GLY A 186 -16.96 -7.32 -8.47
C GLY A 186 -17.83 -7.09 -9.72
N ALA A 187 -17.34 -6.38 -10.74
CA ALA A 187 -17.97 -6.15 -12.04
C ALA A 187 -17.10 -6.60 -13.24
N GLY A 188 -15.92 -7.16 -12.99
CA GLY A 188 -15.02 -7.72 -14.00
C GLY A 188 -13.81 -6.82 -14.32
N GLY A 189 -13.69 -5.69 -13.66
CA GLY A 189 -12.46 -4.91 -13.56
C GLY A 189 -11.55 -5.41 -12.43
N PHE A 190 -10.32 -4.91 -12.43
CA PHE A 190 -9.32 -5.25 -11.44
C PHE A 190 -8.61 -3.98 -10.97
N ALA A 191 -8.35 -3.93 -9.68
CA ALA A 191 -7.56 -2.92 -9.01
C ALA A 191 -6.28 -3.53 -8.43
N ASP A 192 -5.36 -2.66 -8.03
CA ASP A 192 -4.08 -3.07 -7.45
C ASP A 192 -4.16 -3.26 -5.94
N ILE A 193 -4.86 -2.34 -5.27
CA ILE A 193 -4.86 -2.21 -3.82
C ILE A 193 -6.30 -2.07 -3.32
N ALA A 194 -6.65 -2.84 -2.29
CA ALA A 194 -7.84 -2.62 -1.48
C ALA A 194 -7.49 -1.76 -0.27
N ILE A 195 -8.32 -0.76 0.01
CA ILE A 195 -8.22 0.09 1.20
C ILE A 195 -9.40 -0.17 2.13
N THR A 196 -9.11 -0.28 3.43
CA THR A 196 -10.13 -0.25 4.49
C THR A 196 -9.76 0.81 5.51
N THR A 197 -10.71 1.64 5.92
CA THR A 197 -10.47 2.76 6.84
C THR A 197 -11.42 2.71 8.03
N SER A 198 -11.03 3.37 9.11
CA SER A 198 -11.90 3.66 10.24
C SER A 198 -11.44 4.94 10.94
N GLY A 199 -12.38 5.75 11.41
CA GLY A 199 -12.05 6.99 12.12
C GLY A 199 -13.18 7.46 13.03
N ASP A 200 -12.83 8.35 13.95
CA ASP A 200 -13.75 9.03 14.87
C ASP A 200 -13.27 10.44 15.24
N ASN A 201 -14.11 11.17 15.98
CA ASN A 201 -13.83 12.51 16.48
C ASN A 201 -13.53 12.55 18.00
N ALA A 202 -13.19 11.43 18.62
CA ALA A 202 -13.02 11.36 20.08
C ALA A 202 -11.66 11.90 20.54
N VAL A 203 -10.60 11.66 19.79
CA VAL A 203 -9.24 12.13 20.10
C VAL A 203 -8.62 12.75 18.85
N LEU A 204 -8.57 14.08 18.84
CA LEU A 204 -8.07 14.86 17.71
C LEU A 204 -6.66 15.40 17.96
N ASN A 205 -6.00 15.82 16.89
CA ASN A 205 -4.73 16.50 16.98
C ASN A 205 -4.92 17.81 17.80
N PRO A 206 -4.20 18.00 18.92
CA PRO A 206 -4.40 19.15 19.80
C PRO A 206 -3.94 20.48 19.18
N PHE A 207 -3.23 20.45 18.05
CA PHE A 207 -2.80 21.64 17.32
C PHE A 207 -3.82 22.13 16.29
N ASP A 208 -4.87 21.35 16.03
CA ASP A 208 -5.94 21.73 15.10
C ASP A 208 -6.97 22.63 15.75
N ASN A 209 -7.65 23.43 14.94
CA ASN A 209 -8.92 24.03 15.35
C ASN A 209 -9.97 22.93 15.42
N THR A 210 -10.35 22.54 16.63
CA THR A 210 -11.34 21.47 16.89
C THR A 210 -12.71 22.02 17.34
N ASP A 211 -12.90 23.35 17.29
CA ASP A 211 -14.16 23.99 17.66
C ASP A 211 -15.30 23.44 16.79
N GLY A 212 -16.33 22.86 17.40
CA GLY A 212 -17.46 22.30 16.67
C GLY A 212 -17.34 20.82 16.28
N CYS A 213 -16.13 20.24 16.33
CA CYS A 213 -15.88 18.84 15.97
C CYS A 213 -16.55 17.82 16.89
N THR A 214 -17.12 18.24 18.02
CA THR A 214 -17.84 17.39 19.00
C THR A 214 -19.13 18.04 19.49
N THR A 215 -19.65 19.05 18.78
CA THR A 215 -20.89 19.76 19.16
C THR A 215 -21.92 19.84 18.04
N GLY A 216 -21.60 19.32 16.85
CA GLY A 216 -22.48 19.43 15.67
C GLY A 216 -22.23 20.66 14.81
N ASP A 217 -21.30 21.53 15.21
CA ASP A 217 -21.00 22.81 14.55
C ASP A 217 -19.76 22.75 13.63
N ALA A 218 -19.20 21.55 13.43
CA ALA A 218 -18.05 21.34 12.54
C ALA A 218 -18.35 21.87 11.13
N VAL A 219 -17.36 22.53 10.53
CA VAL A 219 -17.46 23.05 9.16
C VAL A 219 -16.69 22.18 8.19
N GLU A 220 -17.10 22.21 6.92
CA GLU A 220 -16.39 21.53 5.83
C GLU A 220 -14.91 21.90 5.82
N GLY A 221 -14.03 20.91 5.62
CA GLY A 221 -12.58 21.13 5.56
C GLY A 221 -11.91 21.25 6.94
N GLN A 222 -12.67 21.20 8.04
CA GLN A 222 -12.11 21.20 9.38
C GLN A 222 -11.56 19.80 9.75
N TRP A 223 -10.39 19.74 10.37
CA TRP A 223 -9.74 18.50 10.79
C TRP A 223 -10.42 17.92 12.04
N CYS A 224 -11.53 17.21 11.83
CA CYS A 224 -12.36 16.64 12.90
C CYS A 224 -12.30 15.11 12.99
N ILE A 225 -11.38 14.47 12.26
CA ILE A 225 -11.32 13.02 12.17
C ILE A 225 -9.90 12.55 12.45
N ALA A 226 -9.77 11.59 13.35
CA ALA A 226 -8.56 10.79 13.53
C ALA A 226 -8.89 9.30 13.34
N GLY A 227 -7.99 8.55 12.71
CA GLY A 227 -8.29 7.18 12.31
C GLY A 227 -7.09 6.35 11.86
N SER A 228 -7.39 5.28 11.15
CA SER A 228 -6.45 4.31 10.58
C SER A 228 -6.93 3.82 9.22
N ALA A 229 -5.99 3.31 8.43
CA ALA A 229 -6.26 2.68 7.15
C ALA A 229 -5.42 1.40 7.01
N ASP A 230 -5.88 0.44 6.23
CA ASP A 230 -5.06 -0.69 5.80
C ASP A 230 -5.12 -0.75 4.29
N LEU A 231 -3.95 -0.79 3.64
CA LEU A 231 -3.82 -0.89 2.18
C LEU A 231 -3.23 -2.26 1.86
N ARG A 232 -3.99 -3.09 1.14
CA ARG A 232 -3.65 -4.49 0.83
C ARG A 232 -3.62 -4.68 -0.68
N GLY A 233 -2.49 -5.09 -1.21
CA GLY A 233 -2.31 -5.37 -2.63
C GLY A 233 -1.81 -6.79 -2.89
N LEU A 234 -2.00 -7.23 -4.12
CA LEU A 234 -1.13 -8.27 -4.69
C LEU A 234 0.08 -7.57 -5.31
N THR A 235 1.19 -8.29 -5.45
CA THR A 235 2.41 -7.73 -6.04
C THR A 235 2.89 -8.60 -7.17
N THR A 236 3.46 -7.96 -8.18
CA THR A 236 4.15 -8.69 -9.24
C THR A 236 5.59 -8.93 -8.80
N VAL A 237 5.93 -10.18 -8.49
CA VAL A 237 7.33 -10.56 -8.30
C VAL A 237 7.89 -10.92 -9.66
N PRO A 238 8.92 -10.22 -10.18
CA PRO A 238 9.67 -10.73 -11.31
C PRO A 238 10.21 -12.11 -10.94
N GLU A 239 9.72 -13.18 -11.57
CA GLU A 239 10.07 -14.55 -11.20
C GLU A 239 11.60 -14.70 -11.09
N PRO A 240 12.16 -14.96 -9.89
CA PRO A 240 13.60 -15.08 -9.76
C PRO A 240 14.04 -16.42 -10.38
N GLY A 241 14.57 -16.36 -11.60
CA GLY A 241 15.51 -17.36 -12.09
C GLY A 241 14.95 -18.67 -12.65
N VAL A 242 13.64 -18.88 -12.81
CA VAL A 242 13.14 -20.08 -13.51
C VAL A 242 13.65 -20.09 -14.97
N LEU A 243 13.69 -18.93 -15.62
CA LEU A 243 14.30 -18.77 -16.95
C LEU A 243 15.82 -18.98 -16.96
N ALA A 244 16.52 -18.57 -15.89
CA ALA A 244 17.97 -18.79 -15.76
C ALA A 244 18.31 -20.26 -15.49
N LEU A 245 17.50 -20.98 -14.71
CA LEU A 245 17.61 -22.42 -14.45
C LEU A 245 17.24 -23.26 -15.68
N VAL A 246 16.22 -22.84 -16.44
CA VAL A 246 15.92 -23.46 -17.75
C VAL A 246 17.07 -23.22 -18.73
N GLY A 247 17.65 -22.02 -18.76
CA GLY A 247 18.82 -21.68 -19.57
C GLY A 247 20.08 -22.48 -19.19
N LEU A 248 20.39 -22.58 -17.90
CA LEU A 248 21.51 -23.40 -17.38
C LEU A 248 21.25 -24.90 -17.54
N GLY A 249 20.00 -25.35 -17.39
CA GLY A 249 19.57 -26.73 -17.61
C GLY A 249 19.75 -27.14 -19.08
N LEU A 250 19.37 -26.27 -20.02
CA LEU A 250 19.58 -26.48 -21.46
C LEU A 250 21.05 -26.42 -21.86
N LEU A 251 21.86 -25.53 -21.26
CA LEU A 251 23.31 -25.50 -21.45
C LEU A 251 23.99 -26.78 -20.92
N GLY A 252 23.57 -27.28 -19.76
CA GLY A 252 24.04 -28.54 -19.19
C GLY A 252 23.67 -29.77 -20.05
N MET A 253 22.47 -29.78 -20.63
CA MET A 253 22.05 -30.80 -21.59
C MET A 253 22.83 -30.72 -22.91
N GLY A 254 23.12 -29.51 -23.42
CA GLY A 254 23.93 -29.30 -24.62
C GLY A 254 25.37 -29.80 -24.50
N VAL A 255 26.01 -29.62 -23.34
CA VAL A 255 27.35 -30.15 -23.05
C VAL A 255 27.35 -31.68 -22.89
N SER A 256 26.27 -32.23 -22.32
CA SER A 256 26.12 -33.69 -22.12
C SER A 256 25.90 -34.45 -23.43
N LEU A 257 25.20 -33.86 -24.40
CA LEU A 257 24.98 -34.45 -25.72
C LEU A 257 26.27 -34.48 -26.57
N ARG A 258 27.19 -33.52 -26.40
CA ARG A 258 28.49 -33.53 -27.11
C ARG A 258 29.43 -34.62 -26.61
N LYS A 259 29.40 -34.98 -25.32
CA LYS A 259 30.26 -36.05 -24.77
C LYS A 259 29.90 -37.45 -25.27
N ARG A 260 28.67 -37.68 -25.73
CA ARG A 260 28.25 -38.98 -26.29
C ARG A 260 28.74 -39.24 -27.72
N LYS A 261 29.40 -38.26 -28.37
CA LYS A 261 29.92 -38.40 -29.74
C LYS A 261 31.43 -38.67 -29.82
N SER A 262 32.12 -38.83 -28.69
CA SER A 262 33.57 -39.06 -28.62
C SER A 262 33.94 -40.33 -27.85
N ALA A 263 33.06 -41.34 -27.81
CA ALA A 263 33.34 -42.69 -27.35
C ALA A 263 33.02 -43.70 -28.46
#